data_AF-A0A3S9Q7H9-F1
#
_entry.id   AF-A0A3S9Q7H9-F1
#
_cell.length_a   1.000
_cell.length_b   1.000
_cell.length_c   1.000
_cell.angle_alpha   90.00
_cell.angle_beta   90.00
_cell.angle_gamma   90.00
#
_symmetry.space_group_name_H-M   'P 1'
#
loop_
_entity.id
_entity.type
_entity.pdbx_description
1 polymer ?
#
loop_
_entity_poly.entity_id
_entity_poly.type
_entity_poly.pdbx_seq_one_letter_code
_entity_poly.pdbx_strand_id
1 'polypeptide(L)'
;MNILKSLVLTFGVFIASHANAGFITTNEADLDAIFSQSSFENMPIDIRIGAVSELIFPGFLDITSDAEVNQLFNMHIGGRDVVNFYFIDSINICGGTVSSSIVGCGEFPGNDFVVESSFAAGSFGGELLAHELGHNLGLNHRVGGLMNPSLNNDTILSNNEVTTIRNSSLVQTDGQGFWINISPVLIVSAASIPVPEPSTLALLLLATGFLVRKNIKK
;
A
#
# COMPACT_ATOMS: atom_id res chain seq x y z
N MET A 1 20.14 39.58 31.25
CA MET A 1 19.09 39.15 30.31
C MET A 1 19.26 37.65 30.12
N ASN A 2 18.32 36.91 30.67
CA ASN A 2 18.57 35.58 31.26
C ASN A 2 18.83 34.50 30.22
N ILE A 3 19.83 33.66 30.48
CA ILE A 3 20.06 32.35 29.81
C ILE A 3 18.78 31.48 29.89
N LEU A 4 17.94 31.73 30.91
CA LEU A 4 16.60 31.16 31.07
C LEU A 4 15.63 31.53 29.91
N LYS A 5 15.82 32.66 29.22
CA LYS A 5 15.05 33.03 28.02
C LYS A 5 15.53 32.31 26.76
N SER A 6 16.79 31.86 26.70
CA SER A 6 17.29 31.06 25.58
C SER A 6 16.87 29.58 25.68
N LEU A 7 16.66 29.04 26.89
CA LEU A 7 16.29 27.64 27.08
C LEU A 7 14.81 27.36 26.74
N VAL A 8 13.94 28.36 26.93
CA VAL A 8 12.50 28.25 26.62
C VAL A 8 12.22 28.33 25.12
N LEU A 9 13.18 28.79 24.31
CA LEU A 9 13.01 28.90 22.85
C LEU A 9 13.28 27.59 22.08
N THR A 10 13.74 26.53 22.75
CA THR A 10 14.08 25.25 22.09
C THR A 10 13.02 24.15 22.27
N PHE A 11 11.92 24.43 22.97
CA PHE A 11 10.94 23.40 23.37
C PHE A 11 9.60 23.44 22.63
N GLY A 12 9.51 24.14 21.49
CA GLY A 12 8.22 24.63 20.99
C GLY A 12 7.93 24.43 19.53
N VAL A 13 8.45 23.39 18.86
CA VAL A 13 7.95 22.97 17.54
C VAL A 13 8.12 21.45 17.37
N PHE A 14 7.45 20.65 18.21
CA PHE A 14 6.94 19.38 17.69
C PHE A 14 5.70 19.76 16.90
N ILE A 15 5.86 20.05 15.61
CA ILE A 15 4.74 19.95 14.69
C ILE A 15 4.31 18.49 14.81
N ALA A 16 3.16 18.24 15.44
CA ALA A 16 2.46 17.00 15.25
C ALA A 16 2.14 16.95 13.76
N SER A 17 3.03 16.35 12.97
CA SER A 17 2.71 15.89 11.63
C SER A 17 1.43 15.09 11.80
N HIS A 18 0.35 15.53 11.15
CA HIS A 18 -0.86 14.75 11.13
C HIS A 18 -0.44 13.39 10.58
N ALA A 19 -0.51 12.36 11.41
CA ALA A 19 -0.20 11.02 10.99
C ALA A 19 -1.31 10.64 10.02
N ASN A 20 -1.01 10.84 8.74
CA ASN A 20 -1.60 10.17 7.61
C ASN A 20 -1.66 8.67 7.97
N ALA A 21 -2.87 8.13 7.95
CA ALA A 21 -3.29 6.98 8.75
C ALA A 21 -3.76 5.83 7.86
N GLY A 22 -3.02 5.58 6.77
CA GLY A 22 -3.22 4.40 5.94
C GLY A 22 -3.33 3.14 6.79
N PHE A 23 -4.11 2.19 6.33
CA PHE A 23 -4.33 0.92 7.00
C PHE A 23 -4.67 -0.17 5.99
N ILE A 24 -4.43 -1.42 6.37
CA ILE A 24 -4.62 -2.55 5.46
C ILE A 24 -6.03 -3.12 5.60
N THR A 25 -6.68 -3.32 4.45
CA THR A 25 -7.90 -4.14 4.33
C THR A 25 -7.68 -5.12 3.19
N THR A 26 -7.74 -6.43 3.46
CA THR A 26 -7.35 -7.45 2.47
C THR A 26 -8.51 -8.05 1.70
N ASN A 27 -9.73 -8.05 2.24
CA ASN A 27 -10.95 -8.62 1.63
C ASN A 27 -10.73 -10.00 0.96
N GLU A 28 -9.95 -10.88 1.60
CA GLU A 28 -9.54 -12.18 1.05
C GLU A 28 -10.74 -13.03 0.59
N ALA A 29 -11.80 -13.10 1.39
CA ALA A 29 -13.00 -13.87 1.04
C ALA A 29 -13.72 -13.34 -0.22
N ASP A 30 -13.73 -12.01 -0.43
CA ASP A 30 -14.33 -11.43 -1.63
C ASP A 30 -13.45 -11.68 -2.86
N LEU A 31 -12.14 -11.55 -2.70
CA LEU A 31 -11.16 -11.89 -3.73
C LEU A 31 -11.31 -13.37 -4.14
N ASP A 32 -11.33 -14.29 -3.18
CA ASP A 32 -11.57 -15.71 -3.43
C ASP A 32 -12.89 -15.93 -4.19
N ALA A 33 -13.98 -15.29 -3.76
CA ALA A 33 -15.27 -15.42 -4.45
C ALA A 33 -15.21 -14.94 -5.90
N ILE A 34 -14.44 -13.89 -6.20
CA ILE A 34 -14.27 -13.33 -7.55
C ILE A 34 -13.38 -14.24 -8.41
N PHE A 35 -12.27 -14.75 -7.86
CA PHE A 35 -11.31 -15.58 -8.61
C PHE A 35 -11.64 -17.10 -8.57
N SER A 36 -12.76 -17.46 -7.96
CA SER A 36 -13.34 -18.82 -7.97
C SER A 36 -14.75 -18.89 -8.59
N GLN A 37 -15.17 -17.83 -9.30
CA GLN A 37 -16.44 -17.80 -10.04
C GLN A 37 -16.58 -19.00 -10.98
N SER A 38 -17.81 -19.34 -11.39
CA SER A 38 -18.08 -20.48 -12.28
C SER A 38 -17.38 -20.40 -13.64
N SER A 39 -17.00 -19.20 -14.10
CA SER A 39 -16.16 -19.01 -15.30
C SER A 39 -14.75 -19.60 -15.16
N PHE A 40 -14.31 -19.88 -13.93
CA PHE A 40 -13.09 -20.64 -13.64
C PHE A 40 -13.28 -22.16 -13.65
N GLU A 41 -14.48 -22.67 -13.95
CA GLU A 41 -14.77 -24.10 -14.08
C GLU A 41 -14.17 -24.92 -12.90
N ASN A 42 -13.31 -25.89 -13.18
CA ASN A 42 -12.64 -26.74 -12.18
C ASN A 42 -11.25 -26.23 -11.77
N MET A 43 -10.91 -24.98 -12.12
CA MET A 43 -9.61 -24.35 -11.81
C MET A 43 -9.83 -23.00 -11.11
N PRO A 44 -10.52 -22.97 -9.95
CA PRO A 44 -10.59 -21.75 -9.15
C PRO A 44 -9.17 -21.36 -8.69
N ILE A 45 -8.95 -20.06 -8.52
CA ILE A 45 -7.71 -19.52 -7.99
C ILE A 45 -7.95 -19.07 -6.55
N ASP A 46 -7.16 -19.65 -5.65
CA ASP A 46 -7.10 -19.33 -4.23
C ASP A 46 -6.23 -18.09 -4.00
N ILE A 47 -6.76 -17.11 -3.29
CA ILE A 47 -6.07 -15.86 -2.98
C ILE A 47 -5.45 -16.02 -1.60
N ARG A 48 -4.10 -15.98 -1.55
CA ARG A 48 -3.35 -16.24 -0.31
C ARG A 48 -2.73 -14.97 0.20
N ILE A 49 -3.32 -14.41 1.25
CA ILE A 49 -2.76 -13.23 1.91
C ILE A 49 -1.60 -13.63 2.83
N GLY A 50 -0.41 -13.13 2.49
CA GLY A 50 0.82 -13.32 3.23
C GLY A 50 0.99 -12.34 4.39
N ALA A 51 2.23 -12.27 4.89
CA ALA A 51 2.57 -11.37 5.99
C ALA A 51 2.52 -9.90 5.55
N VAL A 52 2.01 -9.07 6.44
CA VAL A 52 2.02 -7.61 6.27
C VAL A 52 3.45 -7.09 6.37
N SER A 53 3.83 -6.23 5.43
CA SER A 53 5.04 -5.42 5.47
C SER A 53 4.69 -3.95 5.70
N GLU A 54 5.62 -3.20 6.26
CA GLU A 54 5.50 -1.76 6.45
C GLU A 54 6.71 -1.07 5.83
N LEU A 55 6.47 0.00 5.07
CA LEU A 55 7.50 0.82 4.46
C LEU A 55 7.36 2.27 4.93
N ILE A 56 8.43 2.81 5.51
CA ILE A 56 8.45 4.18 6.04
C ILE A 56 8.86 5.15 4.93
N PHE A 57 7.88 5.59 4.16
CA PHE A 57 8.06 6.58 3.10
C PHE A 57 6.96 7.64 3.15
N PRO A 58 7.13 8.70 3.94
CA PRO A 58 6.13 9.75 4.09
C PRO A 58 5.71 10.41 2.75
N GLY A 59 6.62 10.41 1.76
CA GLY A 59 6.37 10.99 0.44
C GLY A 59 5.44 10.16 -0.47
N PHE A 60 5.07 8.94 -0.08
CA PHE A 60 4.13 8.09 -0.84
C PHE A 60 2.79 7.88 -0.13
N LEU A 61 2.50 8.64 0.92
CA LEU A 61 1.19 8.61 1.58
C LEU A 61 0.10 9.19 0.66
N ASP A 62 0.47 10.19 -0.14
CA ASP A 62 -0.40 10.87 -1.10
C ASP A 62 0.30 10.85 -2.47
N ILE A 63 -0.24 10.11 -3.43
CA ILE A 63 0.33 9.93 -4.77
C ILE A 63 -0.38 10.84 -5.78
N THR A 64 0.39 11.68 -6.48
CA THR A 64 -0.14 12.68 -7.40
C THR A 64 0.51 12.70 -8.78
N SER A 65 1.54 11.86 -9.00
CA SER A 65 2.20 11.68 -10.29
C SER A 65 2.45 10.20 -10.63
N ASP A 66 2.44 9.85 -11.93
CA ASP A 66 2.82 8.49 -12.37
C ASP A 66 4.28 8.16 -12.01
N ALA A 67 5.13 9.19 -11.87
CA ALA A 67 6.50 8.99 -11.41
C ALA A 67 6.54 8.42 -9.99
N GLU A 68 5.65 8.89 -9.09
CA GLU A 68 5.54 8.36 -7.73
C GLU A 68 4.98 6.93 -7.73
N VAL A 69 3.95 6.63 -8.54
CA VAL A 69 3.44 5.26 -8.72
C VAL A 69 4.56 4.32 -9.16
N ASN A 70 5.29 4.69 -10.21
CA ASN A 70 6.40 3.87 -10.71
C ASN A 70 7.53 3.73 -9.69
N GLN A 71 7.84 4.77 -8.92
CA GLN A 71 8.83 4.68 -7.85
C GLN A 71 8.38 3.72 -6.75
N LEU A 72 7.10 3.75 -6.37
CA LEU A 72 6.52 2.83 -5.41
C LEU A 72 6.62 1.37 -5.89
N PHE A 73 6.24 1.08 -7.13
CA PHE A 73 6.32 -0.28 -7.68
C PHE A 73 7.77 -0.78 -7.80
N ASN A 74 8.73 0.11 -8.05
CA ASN A 74 10.16 -0.25 -8.00
C ASN A 74 10.67 -0.64 -6.60
N MET A 75 9.88 -0.44 -5.55
CA MET A 75 10.17 -0.89 -4.18
C MET A 75 9.54 -2.25 -3.84
N HIS A 76 9.21 -3.05 -4.86
CA HIS A 76 8.69 -4.41 -4.72
C HIS A 76 9.40 -5.23 -3.63
N ILE A 77 8.61 -5.95 -2.85
CA ILE A 77 9.05 -6.80 -1.74
C ILE A 77 8.64 -8.23 -2.04
N GLY A 78 9.62 -9.13 -2.12
CA GLY A 78 9.36 -10.56 -2.31
C GLY A 78 9.80 -11.07 -3.67
N GLY A 79 9.24 -12.22 -4.06
CA GLY A 79 9.51 -12.85 -5.34
C GLY A 79 8.66 -12.26 -6.46
N ARG A 80 9.07 -12.47 -7.72
CA ARG A 80 8.33 -11.98 -8.92
C ARG A 80 6.95 -12.64 -9.10
N ASP A 81 6.67 -13.67 -8.32
CA ASP A 81 5.44 -14.46 -8.27
C ASP A 81 4.53 -14.06 -7.09
N VAL A 82 4.90 -13.00 -6.36
CA VAL A 82 4.13 -12.40 -5.27
C VAL A 82 3.64 -11.04 -5.71
N VAL A 83 2.38 -10.74 -5.40
CA VAL A 83 1.76 -9.45 -5.71
C VAL A 83 1.79 -8.55 -4.48
N ASN A 84 2.28 -7.32 -4.63
CA ASN A 84 2.26 -6.33 -3.55
C ASN A 84 1.00 -5.47 -3.61
N PHE A 85 0.27 -5.45 -2.50
CA PHE A 85 -0.88 -4.57 -2.30
C PHE A 85 -0.42 -3.38 -1.46
N TYR A 86 -0.09 -2.26 -2.08
CA TYR A 86 0.27 -1.06 -1.33
C TYR A 86 -0.97 -0.32 -0.85
N PHE A 87 -0.99 0.01 0.44
CA PHE A 87 -2.04 0.79 1.08
C PHE A 87 -1.48 2.16 1.47
N ILE A 88 -2.13 3.21 0.98
CA ILE A 88 -1.75 4.62 1.19
C ILE A 88 -2.98 5.43 1.63
N ASP A 89 -2.81 6.74 1.87
CA ASP A 89 -3.93 7.62 2.24
C ASP A 89 -4.73 8.08 1.02
N SER A 90 -4.04 8.58 -0.02
CA SER A 90 -4.71 9.05 -1.24
C SER A 90 -3.90 8.83 -2.52
N ILE A 91 -4.61 8.62 -3.63
CA ILE A 91 -4.07 8.63 -4.99
C ILE A 91 -5.06 9.37 -5.88
N ASN A 92 -4.58 10.19 -6.81
CA ASN A 92 -5.47 10.85 -7.78
C ASN A 92 -4.97 10.75 -9.22
N ILE A 93 -4.04 9.84 -9.47
CA ILE A 93 -3.43 9.65 -10.78
C ILE A 93 -3.21 8.16 -11.08
N CYS A 94 -3.40 7.78 -12.33
CA CYS A 94 -2.96 6.49 -12.84
C CYS A 94 -2.90 6.54 -14.37
N GLY A 95 -1.83 6.00 -14.96
CA GLY A 95 -1.67 5.87 -16.42
C GLY A 95 -1.77 7.20 -17.17
N GLY A 96 -1.26 8.30 -16.60
CA GLY A 96 -1.33 9.64 -17.20
C GLY A 96 -2.66 10.37 -17.00
N THR A 97 -3.65 9.78 -16.32
CA THR A 97 -4.94 10.41 -16.04
C THR A 97 -4.97 10.93 -14.61
N VAL A 98 -5.26 12.21 -14.41
CA VAL A 98 -5.45 12.82 -13.08
C VAL A 98 -6.94 13.03 -12.80
N SER A 99 -7.46 12.42 -11.73
CA SER A 99 -8.83 12.58 -11.25
C SER A 99 -8.94 12.22 -9.77
N SER A 100 -9.74 12.97 -9.00
CA SER A 100 -10.07 12.64 -7.60
C SER A 100 -10.97 11.41 -7.45
N SER A 101 -11.37 10.78 -8.57
CA SER A 101 -12.13 9.52 -8.58
C SER A 101 -11.25 8.29 -8.74
N ILE A 102 -9.95 8.48 -8.96
CA ILE A 102 -8.97 7.38 -8.97
C ILE A 102 -8.73 7.02 -7.51
N VAL A 103 -8.85 5.73 -7.19
CA VAL A 103 -8.70 5.22 -5.82
C VAL A 103 -7.75 4.02 -5.76
N GLY A 104 -7.19 3.68 -6.91
CA GLY A 104 -6.28 2.57 -7.13
C GLY A 104 -5.50 2.76 -8.42
N CYS A 105 -4.35 2.10 -8.51
CA CYS A 105 -3.58 1.99 -9.72
C CYS A 105 -2.77 0.69 -9.70
N GLY A 106 -2.97 -0.15 -10.71
CA GLY A 106 -2.21 -1.38 -10.91
C GLY A 106 -1.15 -1.27 -11.99
N GLU A 107 -0.02 -1.94 -11.76
CA GLU A 107 0.95 -2.22 -12.81
C GLU A 107 0.32 -3.13 -13.89
N PHE A 108 0.58 -2.85 -15.16
CA PHE A 108 -0.13 -3.50 -16.28
C PHE A 108 0.81 -4.01 -17.41
N PRO A 109 0.96 -5.34 -17.58
CA PRO A 109 0.90 -6.34 -16.51
C PRO A 109 2.07 -6.14 -15.56
N GLY A 110 1.99 -6.74 -14.37
CA GLY A 110 2.95 -6.49 -13.31
C GLY A 110 2.58 -7.18 -12.01
N ASN A 111 3.33 -6.95 -10.94
CA ASN A 111 3.11 -7.62 -9.65
C ASN A 111 2.98 -6.62 -8.48
N ASP A 112 2.60 -5.40 -8.80
CA ASP A 112 2.40 -4.33 -7.84
C ASP A 112 1.14 -3.54 -8.17
N PHE A 113 0.36 -3.20 -7.14
CA PHE A 113 -0.67 -2.15 -7.25
C PHE A 113 -0.77 -1.37 -5.95
N VAL A 114 -1.31 -0.16 -6.04
CA VAL A 114 -1.55 0.73 -4.90
C VAL A 114 -3.01 1.14 -4.83
N VAL A 115 -3.56 1.23 -3.62
CA VAL A 115 -4.95 1.65 -3.37
C VAL A 115 -5.06 2.59 -2.18
N GLU A 116 -6.09 3.44 -2.19
CA GLU A 116 -6.48 4.20 -1.01
C GLU A 116 -7.04 3.27 0.07
N SER A 117 -6.46 3.34 1.25
CA SER A 117 -6.85 2.51 2.40
C SER A 117 -8.33 2.64 2.73
N SER A 118 -8.85 3.87 2.69
CA SER A 118 -10.22 4.17 3.06
C SER A 118 -11.25 3.58 2.07
N PHE A 119 -10.93 3.55 0.77
CA PHE A 119 -11.78 2.93 -0.24
C PHE A 119 -11.70 1.40 -0.19
N ALA A 120 -10.51 0.84 0.06
CA ALA A 120 -10.35 -0.60 0.25
C ALA A 120 -11.13 -1.14 1.47
N ALA A 121 -11.37 -0.31 2.48
CA ALA A 121 -12.24 -0.63 3.62
C ALA A 121 -13.74 -0.42 3.37
N GLY A 122 -14.08 0.22 2.24
CA GLY A 122 -15.46 0.57 1.90
C GLY A 122 -16.24 -0.60 1.30
N SER A 123 -17.48 -0.31 0.89
CA SER A 123 -18.38 -1.30 0.28
C SER A 123 -17.88 -1.87 -1.05
N PHE A 124 -16.98 -1.16 -1.73
CA PHE A 124 -16.36 -1.59 -2.97
C PHE A 124 -14.97 -2.22 -2.76
N GLY A 125 -14.56 -2.46 -1.51
CA GLY A 125 -13.20 -2.88 -1.19
C GLY A 125 -12.74 -4.15 -1.90
N GLY A 126 -13.56 -5.21 -1.88
CA GLY A 126 -13.25 -6.45 -2.60
C GLY A 126 -13.18 -6.26 -4.12
N GLU A 127 -14.09 -5.48 -4.70
CA GLU A 127 -14.08 -5.15 -6.13
C GLU A 127 -12.83 -4.35 -6.51
N LEU A 128 -12.46 -3.33 -5.74
CA LEU A 128 -11.27 -2.52 -5.98
C LEU A 128 -10.00 -3.37 -5.98
N LEU A 129 -9.78 -4.16 -4.93
CA LEU A 129 -8.58 -5.01 -4.85
C LEU A 129 -8.54 -6.05 -5.97
N ALA A 130 -9.69 -6.63 -6.33
CA ALA A 130 -9.77 -7.58 -7.43
C ALA A 130 -9.55 -6.93 -8.80
N HIS A 131 -10.03 -5.69 -8.99
CA HIS A 131 -9.85 -4.90 -10.21
C HIS A 131 -8.38 -4.60 -10.46
N GLU A 132 -7.68 -4.08 -9.45
CA GLU A 132 -6.25 -3.78 -9.58
C GLU A 132 -5.41 -5.05 -9.74
N LEU A 133 -5.75 -6.14 -9.05
CA LEU A 133 -5.16 -7.45 -9.31
C LEU A 133 -5.43 -7.93 -10.74
N GLY A 134 -6.60 -7.64 -11.30
CA GLY A 134 -6.93 -7.89 -12.70
C GLY A 134 -5.96 -7.22 -13.68
N HIS A 135 -5.56 -5.96 -13.41
CA HIS A 135 -4.54 -5.28 -14.20
C HIS A 135 -3.18 -5.97 -14.12
N ASN A 136 -2.74 -6.36 -12.92
CA ASN A 136 -1.50 -7.14 -12.73
C ASN A 136 -1.52 -8.45 -13.53
N LEU A 137 -2.68 -9.10 -13.60
CA LEU A 137 -2.91 -10.33 -14.36
C LEU A 137 -3.06 -10.11 -15.88
N GLY A 138 -2.96 -8.86 -16.36
CA GLY A 138 -2.96 -8.52 -17.78
C GLY A 138 -4.34 -8.18 -18.36
N LEU A 139 -5.33 -7.88 -17.52
CA LEU A 139 -6.66 -7.44 -17.97
C LEU A 139 -6.72 -5.93 -18.23
N ASN A 140 -7.14 -5.54 -19.42
CA ASN A 140 -7.45 -4.14 -19.73
C ASN A 140 -8.85 -3.78 -19.23
N HIS A 141 -9.08 -2.48 -19.05
CA HIS A 141 -10.44 -1.97 -18.88
C HIS A 141 -11.39 -2.40 -20.00
N ARG A 142 -12.64 -2.67 -19.65
CA ARG A 142 -13.75 -2.85 -20.59
C ARG A 142 -15.04 -2.27 -20.02
N VAL A 143 -16.11 -2.24 -20.81
CA VAL A 143 -17.42 -1.82 -20.28
C VAL A 143 -18.06 -2.97 -19.50
N GLY A 144 -18.47 -2.71 -18.26
CA GLY A 144 -19.10 -3.68 -17.35
C GLY A 144 -18.14 -4.74 -16.80
N GLY A 145 -18.64 -5.60 -15.91
CA GLY A 145 -17.83 -6.59 -15.20
C GLY A 145 -16.72 -6.00 -14.34
N LEU A 146 -15.85 -6.89 -13.84
CA LEU A 146 -14.81 -6.52 -12.88
C LEU A 146 -13.91 -5.40 -13.40
N MET A 147 -13.55 -5.43 -14.69
CA MET A 147 -12.63 -4.48 -15.30
C MET A 147 -13.31 -3.20 -15.82
N ASN A 148 -14.48 -2.84 -15.29
CA ASN A 148 -15.10 -1.56 -15.61
C ASN A 148 -14.26 -0.39 -15.05
N PRO A 149 -13.97 0.68 -15.82
CA PRO A 149 -13.18 1.83 -15.34
C PRO A 149 -13.71 2.56 -14.10
N SER A 150 -14.90 2.19 -13.62
CA SER A 150 -15.52 2.76 -12.44
C SER A 150 -16.13 1.62 -11.64
N LEU A 151 -15.91 1.62 -10.33
CA LEU A 151 -16.47 0.61 -9.45
C LEU A 151 -18.00 0.61 -9.55
N ASN A 152 -18.60 -0.56 -9.76
CA ASN A 152 -20.00 -0.70 -10.17
C ASN A 152 -20.75 -1.88 -9.53
N ASN A 153 -20.13 -2.64 -8.61
CA ASN A 153 -20.61 -3.87 -7.99
C ASN A 153 -20.81 -5.06 -8.97
N ASP A 154 -20.35 -4.96 -10.21
CA ASP A 154 -20.35 -6.06 -11.17
C ASP A 154 -18.95 -6.66 -11.21
N THR A 155 -18.75 -7.77 -10.50
CA THR A 155 -17.44 -8.44 -10.42
C THR A 155 -17.28 -9.59 -11.41
N ILE A 156 -18.15 -9.67 -12.43
CA ILE A 156 -18.16 -10.78 -13.38
C ILE A 156 -16.92 -10.76 -14.25
N LEU A 157 -16.22 -11.90 -14.29
CA LEU A 157 -15.11 -12.19 -15.20
C LEU A 157 -15.57 -13.06 -16.36
N SER A 158 -15.33 -12.58 -17.59
CA SER A 158 -15.61 -13.32 -18.82
C SER A 158 -14.61 -14.45 -19.06
N ASN A 159 -14.97 -15.43 -19.88
CA ASN A 159 -14.08 -16.55 -20.22
C ASN A 159 -12.75 -16.11 -20.84
N ASN A 160 -12.74 -15.01 -21.61
CA ASN A 160 -11.52 -14.47 -22.18
C ASN A 160 -10.62 -13.85 -21.10
N GLU A 161 -11.20 -13.14 -20.14
CA GLU A 161 -10.45 -12.58 -19.00
C GLU A 161 -9.89 -13.70 -18.12
N VAL A 162 -10.68 -14.73 -17.82
CA VAL A 162 -10.21 -15.92 -17.09
C VAL A 162 -9.06 -16.61 -17.82
N THR A 163 -9.13 -16.71 -19.15
CA THR A 163 -8.03 -17.27 -19.96
C THR A 163 -6.76 -16.43 -19.84
N THR A 164 -6.87 -15.11 -19.89
CA THR A 164 -5.74 -14.20 -19.68
C THR A 164 -5.16 -14.36 -18.27
N ILE A 165 -6.01 -14.35 -17.24
CA ILE A 165 -5.60 -14.55 -15.84
C ILE A 165 -4.80 -15.85 -15.69
N ARG A 166 -5.31 -16.98 -16.19
CA ARG A 166 -4.64 -18.28 -16.08
C ARG A 166 -3.29 -18.36 -16.77
N ASN A 167 -3.06 -17.52 -17.78
CA ASN A 167 -1.78 -17.46 -18.49
C ASN A 167 -0.78 -16.53 -17.81
N SER A 168 -1.17 -15.82 -16.75
CA SER A 168 -0.27 -14.96 -15.98
C SER A 168 0.76 -15.77 -15.20
N SER A 169 2.00 -15.27 -15.15
CA SER A 169 3.07 -15.85 -14.33
C SER A 169 2.83 -15.72 -12.81
N LEU A 170 1.84 -14.94 -12.39
CA LEU A 170 1.45 -14.77 -10.99
C LEU A 170 0.55 -15.91 -10.51
N VAL A 171 -0.10 -16.62 -11.42
CA VAL A 171 -0.91 -17.80 -11.08
C VAL A 171 0.01 -19.00 -10.91
N GLN A 172 0.15 -19.44 -9.67
CA GLN A 172 0.98 -20.56 -9.29
C GLN A 172 0.16 -21.85 -9.23
N THR A 173 0.84 -23.00 -9.33
CA THR A 173 0.20 -24.31 -9.20
C THR A 173 1.18 -25.37 -8.70
N ASP A 174 0.66 -26.34 -7.94
CA ASP A 174 1.34 -27.56 -7.51
C ASP A 174 0.79 -28.81 -8.22
N GLY A 175 -0.10 -28.62 -9.20
CA GLY A 175 -0.84 -29.67 -9.88
C GLY A 175 -2.11 -30.14 -9.16
N GLN A 176 -2.41 -29.63 -7.96
CA GLN A 176 -3.65 -29.91 -7.23
C GLN A 176 -4.56 -28.68 -7.17
N GLY A 177 -3.99 -27.49 -7.10
CA GLY A 177 -4.73 -26.23 -7.09
C GLY A 177 -3.99 -25.10 -7.80
N PHE A 178 -4.66 -23.95 -7.87
CA PHE A 178 -4.11 -22.70 -8.39
C PHE A 178 -4.22 -21.65 -7.31
N TRP A 179 -3.20 -20.81 -7.18
CA TRP A 179 -3.22 -19.71 -6.22
C TRP A 179 -2.43 -18.50 -6.69
N ILE A 180 -2.69 -17.36 -6.05
CA ILE A 180 -1.87 -16.15 -6.15
C ILE A 180 -1.45 -15.77 -4.73
N ASN A 181 -0.15 -15.53 -4.54
CA ASN A 181 0.38 -15.05 -3.27
C ASN A 181 0.38 -13.53 -3.26
N ILE A 182 -0.14 -12.94 -2.19
CA ILE A 182 -0.23 -11.49 -2.01
C ILE A 182 0.52 -11.08 -0.76
N SER A 183 1.28 -10.00 -0.83
CA SER A 183 1.88 -9.34 0.33
C SER A 183 1.26 -7.96 0.50
N PRO A 184 0.46 -7.75 1.57
CA PRO A 184 0.00 -6.40 1.91
C PRO A 184 1.17 -5.55 2.40
N VAL A 185 1.30 -4.34 1.87
CA VAL A 185 2.35 -3.39 2.21
C VAL A 185 1.73 -2.07 2.64
N LEU A 186 1.92 -1.69 3.89
CA LEU A 186 1.46 -0.40 4.40
C LEU A 186 2.54 0.67 4.21
N ILE A 187 2.19 1.80 3.61
CA ILE A 187 3.05 2.99 3.59
C ILE A 187 2.74 3.84 4.82
N VAL A 188 3.78 4.20 5.57
CA VAL A 188 3.65 5.00 6.80
C VAL A 188 4.59 6.19 6.81
N SER A 189 4.21 7.22 7.57
CA SER A 189 5.07 8.37 7.85
C SER A 189 6.14 8.09 8.91
N ALA A 190 5.89 7.13 9.79
CA ALA A 190 6.79 6.70 10.85
C ALA A 190 6.45 5.25 11.21
N ALA A 191 7.42 4.53 11.79
CA ALA A 191 7.22 3.14 12.19
C ALA A 191 6.03 2.98 13.14
N SER A 192 5.10 2.07 12.85
CA SER A 192 3.94 1.78 13.73
C SER A 192 4.37 1.27 15.10
N ILE A 193 5.54 0.62 15.17
CA ILE A 193 6.21 0.26 16.41
C ILE A 193 7.43 1.18 16.55
N PRO A 194 7.42 2.14 17.50
CA PRO A 194 8.55 3.02 17.71
C PRO A 194 9.80 2.21 18.02
N VAL A 195 10.81 2.31 17.17
CA VAL A 195 12.15 1.84 17.52
C VAL A 195 12.64 2.77 18.62
N PRO A 196 13.03 2.26 19.81
CA PRO A 196 13.56 3.12 20.86
C PRO A 196 14.71 3.94 20.29
N GLU A 197 14.57 5.27 20.35
CA GLU A 197 15.66 6.19 20.04
C GLU A 197 16.93 5.66 20.71
N PRO A 198 18.04 5.49 19.98
CA PRO A 198 19.27 5.08 20.61
C PRO A 198 19.54 6.03 21.78
N SER A 199 20.15 5.52 22.85
CA SER A 199 20.44 6.28 24.07
C SER A 199 21.29 7.54 23.83
N THR A 200 21.68 7.81 22.58
CA THR A 200 22.31 9.02 22.05
C THR A 200 21.53 10.30 22.38
N LEU A 201 20.18 10.30 22.34
CA LEU A 201 19.41 11.49 22.71
C LEU A 201 19.54 11.77 24.22
N ALA A 202 19.50 10.73 25.05
CA ALA A 202 19.75 10.82 26.49
C ALA A 202 21.21 11.23 26.78
N LEU A 203 22.18 10.70 26.03
CA LEU A 203 23.60 11.09 26.12
C LEU A 203 23.83 12.55 25.70
N LEU A 204 23.13 13.04 24.67
CA LEU A 204 23.20 14.43 24.22
C LEU A 204 22.60 15.37 25.28
N LEU A 205 21.47 15.00 25.88
CA LEU A 205 20.85 15.74 26.99
C LEU A 205 21.74 15.75 28.24
N LEU A 206 22.38 14.63 28.57
CA LEU A 206 23.34 14.56 29.66
C LEU A 206 24.59 15.41 29.38
N ALA A 207 25.16 15.33 28.17
CA ALA A 207 26.34 16.09 27.77
C ALA A 207 26.10 17.61 27.78
N THR A 208 24.96 18.05 27.25
CA THR A 208 24.55 19.46 27.30
C THR A 208 24.29 19.92 28.73
N GLY A 209 23.65 19.09 29.57
CA GLY A 209 23.47 19.37 31.00
C GLY A 209 24.80 19.55 31.76
N PHE A 210 25.81 18.71 31.48
CA PHE A 210 27.15 18.84 32.07
C PHE A 210 27.86 20.13 31.63
N LEU A 211 27.75 20.52 30.36
CA LEU A 211 28.36 21.74 29.82
C LEU A 211 27.73 23.00 30.42
N VAL A 212 26.41 23.03 30.56
CA VAL A 212 25.69 24.16 31.18
C VAL A 212 26.06 24.30 32.67
N ARG A 213 26.11 23.18 33.42
CA ARG A 213 26.49 23.20 34.85
C ARG A 213 27.92 23.69 35.08
N LYS A 214 28.85 23.39 34.17
CA LYS A 214 30.24 23.85 34.24
C LYS A 214 30.37 25.35 34.03
N ASN A 215 29.54 25.95 33.19
CA ASN A 215 29.58 27.39 32.87
C ASN A 215 28.86 28.29 33.89
N ILE A 216 28.03 27.73 34.78
CA ILE A 216 27.35 28.48 35.85
C ILE A 216 28.23 28.64 37.11
N LYS A 217 29.28 27.82 37.27
CA LYS A 217 30.20 27.85 38.43
C LYS A 217 31.45 28.73 38.22
N LYS A 218 31.42 29.69 37.30
CA LYS A 218 32.46 30.71 37.12
C LYS A 218 31.90 32.09 37.40
#